data_AF-A0A3D9ISE8-F1
#
_entry.id   AF-A0A3D9ISE8-F1
#
_cell.length_a   1.000
_cell.length_b   1.000
_cell.length_c   1.000
_cell.angle_alpha   90.00
_cell.angle_beta   90.00
_cell.angle_gamma   90.00
#
_symmetry.space_group_name_H-M   'P 1'
#
loop_
_entity.id
_entity.type
_entity.pdbx_description
1 polymer ?
#
loop_
_entity_poly.entity_id
_entity_poly.type
_entity_poly.pdbx_seq_one_letter_code
_entity_poly.pdbx_strand_id
1 'polypeptide(L)' 'MDNLADLSGQVAMLAPIVAAYVGIAKEFRIPSQYYHLISLLIAASFVLAPPTVQQSLTTISIIGLTASGLYHYTKKRENV' A
#
# COMPACT_ATOMS: atom_id res chain seq x y z
N MET A 1 26.29 -11.51 4.62
CA MET A 1 25.88 -10.08 4.59
C MET A 1 24.80 -9.83 3.53
N ASP A 2 24.42 -10.84 2.73
CA ASP A 2 23.35 -10.79 1.72
C ASP A 2 21.92 -10.63 2.27
N ASN A 3 21.61 -11.22 3.42
CA ASN A 3 20.23 -11.22 3.94
C ASN A 3 19.69 -9.82 4.30
N LEU A 4 20.57 -8.87 4.66
CA LEU A 4 20.16 -7.50 5.01
C LEU A 4 19.88 -6.65 3.76
N ALA A 5 20.59 -6.91 2.66
CA ALA A 5 20.36 -6.23 1.38
C ALA A 5 19.06 -6.71 0.73
N ASP A 6 18.76 -8.01 0.83
CA ASP A 6 17.51 -8.60 0.35
C ASP A 6 16.29 -8.08 1.14
N LEU A 7 16.38 -8.03 2.48
CA LEU A 7 15.35 -7.41 3.32
C LEU A 7 15.16 -5.92 3.01
N SER A 8 16.25 -5.18 2.84
CA SER A 8 16.17 -3.74 2.53
C SER A 8 15.52 -3.49 1.15
N GLY A 9 15.81 -4.35 0.16
CA GLY A 9 15.19 -4.28 -1.17
C GLY A 9 13.69 -4.55 -1.13
N GLN A 10 13.25 -5.56 -0.37
CA GLN A 10 11.83 -5.86 -0.20
C GLN A 10 11.10 -4.76 0.57
N VAL A 11 11.69 -4.24 1.65
CA VAL A 11 11.12 -3.12 2.43
C VAL A 11 10.97 -1.86 1.57
N ALA A 12 11.96 -1.56 0.72
CA ALA A 12 11.89 -0.41 -0.19
C ALA A 12 10.76 -0.53 -1.22
N MET A 13 10.45 -1.73 -1.70
CA MET A 13 9.31 -1.98 -2.60
C MET A 13 7.95 -1.94 -1.88
N LEU A 14 7.89 -2.37 -0.62
CA LEU A 14 6.63 -2.36 0.15
C LEU A 14 6.25 -0.96 0.65
N ALA A 15 7.22 -0.12 1.00
CA ALA A 15 6.99 1.23 1.52
C ALA A 15 6.00 2.08 0.68
N PRO A 16 6.12 2.20 -0.66
CA PRO A 16 5.18 2.97 -1.47
C PRO A 16 3.77 2.36 -1.50
N ILE A 17 3.64 1.03 -1.39
CA ILE A 17 2.34 0.35 -1.35
C ILE A 17 1.62 0.67 -0.04
N VAL A 18 2.33 0.58 1.09
CA VAL A 18 1.78 0.96 2.40
C VAL A 18 1.37 2.43 2.41
N ALA A 19 2.19 3.32 1.86
CA ALA A 19 1.87 4.74 1.75
C ALA A 19 0.61 5.00 0.90
N ALA A 20 0.42 4.24 -0.19
CA ALA A 20 -0.79 4.34 -1.02
C ALA A 20 -2.06 3.90 -0.26
N TYR A 21 -1.99 2.85 0.57
CA TYR A 21 -3.10 2.45 1.44
C TYR A 21 -3.47 3.53 2.46
N VAL A 22 -2.47 4.19 3.06
CA VAL A 22 -2.72 5.34 3.96
C VAL A 22 -3.33 6.51 3.19
N GLY A 23 -2.93 6.73 1.93
CA GLY A 23 -3.53 7.71 1.03
C GLY A 23 -5.02 7.48 0.81
N ILE A 24 -5.43 6.22 0.59
CA ILE A 24 -6.85 5.85 0.47
C ILE A 24 -7.60 6.06 1.80
N ALA A 25 -7.00 5.65 2.93
CA ALA A 25 -7.59 5.87 4.25
C ALA A 25 -7.84 7.37 4.52
N LYS A 26 -6.93 8.23 4.03
CA LYS A 26 -7.08 9.69 4.10
C LYS A 26 -8.21 10.20 3.20
N GLU A 27 -8.35 9.66 1.99
CA GLU A 27 -9.44 10.01 1.06
C GLU A 27 -10.82 9.65 1.64
N PHE A 28 -10.89 8.55 2.40
CA PHE A 28 -12.09 8.13 3.15
C PHE A 28 -12.41 9.00 4.38
N ARG A 29 -11.67 10.09 4.63
CA ARG A 29 -11.82 10.99 5.78
C ARG A 29 -11.72 10.30 7.15
N ILE A 30 -10.90 9.24 7.25
CA ILE A 30 -10.61 8.62 8.54
C ILE A 30 -9.84 9.64 9.42
N PRO A 31 -10.17 9.77 10.72
CA PRO A 31 -9.45 10.69 11.61
C PRO A 31 -7.94 10.41 11.62
N SER A 32 -7.14 11.48 11.54
CA SER A 32 -5.68 11.39 11.36
C SER A 32 -4.93 10.66 12.48
N GLN A 33 -5.56 10.54 13.66
CA GLN A 33 -5.05 9.78 14.79
C GLN A 33 -4.87 8.28 14.46
N TYR A 34 -5.61 7.75 13.48
CA TYR A 34 -5.54 6.34 13.09
C TYR A 34 -4.58 6.04 11.94
N TYR A 35 -4.05 7.05 11.23
CA TYR A 35 -3.19 6.81 10.06
C TYR A 35 -1.91 6.05 10.40
N HIS A 36 -1.30 6.35 11.54
CA HIS A 36 -0.12 5.64 12.02
C HIS A 36 -0.43 4.19 12.36
N LEU A 37 -1.57 3.94 13.01
CA LEU A 37 -2.03 2.59 13.34
C LEU A 37 -2.36 1.77 12.09
N ILE A 38 -3.04 2.38 11.11
CA ILE A 38 -3.39 1.73 9.84
C ILE A 38 -2.14 1.39 9.05
N SER A 39 -1.18 2.32 8.95
CA SER A 39 0.11 2.10 8.29
C SER A 39 0.85 0.92 8.92
N LEU A 40 0.91 0.89 10.26
CA LEU A 40 1.54 -0.19 11.00
C LEU A 40 0.83 -1.53 10.79
N LEU A 41 -0.51 -1.55 10.81
CA LEU A 41 -1.31 -2.76 10.60
C LEU A 41 -1.13 -3.33 9.19
N ILE A 42 -1.15 -2.48 8.17
CA ILE A 42 -0.94 -2.90 6.77
C ILE A 42 0.47 -3.43 6.60
N ALA A 43 1.48 -2.70 7.10
CA ALA A 43 2.88 -3.15 7.04
C ALA A 43 3.08 -4.50 7.76
N ALA A 44 2.54 -4.63 8.98
CA ALA A 44 2.60 -5.88 9.74
C ALA A 44 1.92 -7.03 9.00
N SER A 45 0.76 -6.79 8.37
CA SER A 45 0.04 -7.81 7.61
C SER A 45 0.84 -8.31 6.40
N PHE A 46 1.53 -7.41 5.71
CA PHE A 46 2.39 -7.76 4.58
C PHE A 46 3.66 -8.51 5.01
N VAL A 47 4.28 -8.11 6.11
CA VAL A 47 5.50 -8.75 6.64
C VAL A 47 5.22 -10.11 7.26
N LEU A 48 4.06 -10.28 7.91
CA LEU A 48 3.67 -11.53 8.55
C LEU A 48 3.19 -12.59 7.54
N ALA A 49 2.82 -12.18 6.32
CA ALA A 49 2.38 -13.08 5.27
C ALA A 49 3.54 -13.94 4.72
N PRO A 50 3.31 -15.23 4.40
CA PRO A 50 4.30 -16.07 3.72
C PRO A 50 4.72 -15.45 2.38
N PRO A 51 5.96 -15.70 1.89
CA PRO A 51 6.51 -15.03 0.71
C PRO A 51 5.66 -15.24 -0.56
N THR A 52 5.08 -16.44 -0.75
CA THR A 52 4.16 -16.74 -1.86
C THR A 52 2.90 -15.86 -1.81
N VAL A 53 2.38 -15.64 -0.60
CA VAL A 53 1.19 -14.81 -0.37
C VAL A 53 1.54 -13.33 -0.51
N GLN A 54 2.72 -12.92 -0.05
CA GLN A 54 3.19 -11.53 -0.14
C GLN A 54 3.33 -11.06 -1.60
N GLN A 55 3.86 -11.91 -2.50
CA GLN A 55 3.90 -11.60 -3.93
C GLN A 55 2.50 -11.43 -4.52
N SER A 56 1.58 -12.36 -4.26
CA SER A 56 0.20 -12.25 -4.73
C SER A 56 -0.52 -11.03 -4.17
N LEU A 57 -0.36 -10.73 -2.87
CA LEU A 57 -0.92 -9.54 -2.23
C LEU A 57 -0.37 -8.27 -2.86
N THR A 58 0.94 -8.22 -3.10
CA THR A 58 1.61 -7.08 -3.74
C THR A 58 1.03 -6.83 -5.13
N THR A 59 0.91 -7.87 -5.96
CA THR A 59 0.32 -7.77 -7.30
C THR A 59 -1.14 -7.31 -7.25
N ILE A 60 -1.97 -7.92 -6.39
CA ILE A 60 -3.38 -7.53 -6.23
C ILE A 60 -3.49 -6.07 -5.77
N SER A 61 -2.63 -5.65 -4.83
CA SER A 61 -2.59 -4.29 -4.31
C SER A 61 -2.21 -3.31 -5.41
N ILE A 62 -1.18 -3.59 -6.19
CA ILE A 62 -0.80 -2.73 -7.32
C ILE A 62 -1.96 -2.61 -8.31
N ILE A 63 -2.58 -3.72 -8.71
CA ILE A 63 -3.72 -3.68 -9.65
C ILE A 63 -4.88 -2.86 -9.06
N GLY A 64 -5.27 -3.12 -7.81
CA GLY A 64 -6.38 -2.43 -7.14
C GLY A 64 -6.11 -0.95 -6.89
N LEU A 65 -4.92 -0.60 -6.37
CA LEU A 65 -4.49 0.77 -6.12
C LEU A 65 -4.33 1.56 -7.41
N THR A 66 -3.75 0.96 -8.46
CA THR A 66 -3.63 1.58 -9.78
C THR A 66 -4.99 1.78 -10.43
N ALA A 67 -5.88 0.79 -10.39
CA ALA A 67 -7.25 0.93 -10.91
C ALA A 67 -8.06 1.99 -10.14
N SER A 68 -7.95 2.01 -8.80
CA SER A 68 -8.58 3.03 -7.96
C SER A 68 -8.03 4.42 -8.23
N GLY A 69 -6.71 4.55 -8.41
CA GLY A 69 -6.06 5.81 -8.78
C GLY A 69 -6.49 6.30 -10.16
N LEU A 70 -6.56 5.40 -11.16
CA LEU A 70 -7.08 5.69 -12.49
C LEU A 70 -8.54 6.15 -12.44
N TYR A 71 -9.40 5.44 -11.70
CA TYR A 71 -10.80 5.80 -11.54
C TYR A 71 -10.97 7.18 -10.88
N HIS A 72 -10.18 7.47 -9.83
CA HIS A 72 -10.21 8.77 -9.18
C HIS A 72 -9.71 9.88 -10.12
N TYR A 73 -8.70 9.59 -10.95
CA TYR A 73 -8.17 10.53 -11.94
C TYR A 73 -9.16 10.83 -13.07
N THR A 74 -9.82 9.80 -13.63
CA THR A 74 -10.84 9.97 -14.67
C THR A 74 -12.09 10.66 -14.13
N LYS A 75 -12.56 10.29 -12.94
CA LYS A 75 -13.71 10.94 -12.28
C LYS A 75 -13.43 12.41 -11.91
N LYS A 76 -12.20 12.72 -11.49
CA LYS A 76 -11.78 14.11 -11.23
C LYS A 76 -11.78 14.93 -12.51
N ARG A 77 -11.45 14.35 -13.66
CA ARG A 77 -11.52 15.02 -14.97
C ARG A 77 -12.95 15.22 -15.48
N GLU A 78 -13.88 14.32 -15.13
CA GLU A 78 -15.29 14.43 -15.51
C GLU A 78 -16.04 15.52 -14.73
N ASN A 79 -15.56 15.90 -13.55
CA ASN A 79 -16.11 16.99 -12.74
C ASN A 79 -15.43 18.36 -12.98
N VAL A 80 -14.62 18.50 -14.04
CA VAL A 80 -14.00 19.78 -14.46
C VAL A 80 -14.65 20.27 -15.74
#